data_AF-A0AA37T2R9-F1
#
_entry.id   AF-A0AA37T2R9-F1
#
_cell.length_a   1.000
_cell.length_b   1.000
_cell.length_c   1.000
_cell.angle_alpha   90.00
_cell.angle_beta   90.00
_cell.angle_gamma   90.00
#
_symmetry.space_group_name_H-M   'P 1'
#
loop_
_entity.id
_entity.type
_entity.pdbx_description
1 polymer ?
#
loop_
_entity_poly.entity_id
_entity_poly.type
_entity_poly.pdbx_seq_one_letter_code
_entity_poly.pdbx_strand_id
1 'polypeptide(L)'
;MSFKIGQSAFDFCEESVFPPVRLSGDGSLNFQQLPMTDACVSYAPNFLSVDEANIAFEELAATLEWRQDNIVLFGKKVKIPRLQAWYGDSNASYMYSGLLMQAMPWTESLDRLKSRCEKQCNKQFNSVLANLYRNGADSMGMHADDEPELGTKPTIASLTLGAARNFIFKHKLNKQKYSLVLEHGSLLVMQGNTQQYWQHGMNKTKRVNNPRINLTFRYVYQ
;
A
#
# COMPACT_ATOMS: atom_id res chain seq x y z
N MET A 1 -30.48 -27.70 23.73
CA MET A 1 -29.68 -27.28 22.57
C MET A 1 -30.01 -25.83 22.28
N SER A 2 -29.17 -24.90 22.71
CA SER A 2 -29.30 -23.49 22.34
C SER A 2 -28.02 -23.06 21.63
N PHE A 3 -28.20 -22.67 20.37
CA PHE A 3 -27.18 -22.13 19.50
C PHE A 3 -26.60 -20.84 20.10
N LYS A 4 -25.28 -20.79 20.30
CA LYS A 4 -24.57 -19.52 20.52
C LYS A 4 -24.38 -18.84 19.16
N ILE A 5 -25.01 -17.68 19.00
CA ILE A 5 -24.88 -16.79 17.84
C ILE A 5 -23.74 -15.79 18.13
N GLY A 6 -22.82 -15.67 17.17
CA GLY A 6 -22.10 -14.43 16.85
C GLY A 6 -20.89 -14.05 17.71
N GLN A 7 -19.72 -14.61 17.41
CA GLN A 7 -18.46 -13.87 17.60
C GLN A 7 -18.45 -12.71 16.59
N SER A 8 -18.27 -11.49 17.08
CA SER A 8 -18.36 -10.28 16.27
C SER A 8 -17.14 -10.16 15.36
N ALA A 9 -17.31 -9.57 14.17
CA ALA A 9 -16.26 -9.35 13.16
C ALA A 9 -15.15 -8.35 13.59
N PHE A 10 -15.05 -8.02 14.88
CA PHE A 10 -14.11 -7.02 15.42
C PHE A 10 -12.90 -7.62 16.15
N ASP A 11 -12.86 -8.94 16.43
CA ASP A 11 -11.80 -9.55 17.24
C ASP A 11 -10.48 -9.86 16.49
N PHE A 12 -10.32 -9.40 15.23
CA PHE A 12 -9.18 -9.78 14.36
C PHE A 12 -8.10 -8.70 14.17
N CYS A 13 -8.39 -7.44 14.52
CA CYS A 13 -7.35 -6.45 14.76
C CYS A 13 -7.03 -6.55 16.25
N GLU A 14 -5.79 -6.86 16.65
CA GLU A 14 -5.41 -6.73 18.06
C GLU A 14 -5.88 -5.37 18.58
N GLU A 15 -6.59 -5.38 19.72
CA GLU A 15 -7.07 -4.20 20.42
C GLU A 15 -5.88 -3.30 20.76
N SER A 16 -5.47 -2.39 19.86
CA SER A 16 -4.63 -1.22 20.20
C SER A 16 -4.23 -0.30 19.05
N VAL A 17 -4.41 -0.60 17.76
CA VAL A 17 -3.74 0.24 16.74
C VAL A 17 -4.56 1.46 16.30
N PHE A 18 -5.90 1.41 16.27
CA PHE A 18 -6.72 2.58 15.96
C PHE A 18 -8.02 2.57 16.79
N PRO A 19 -8.36 3.66 17.50
CA PRO A 19 -9.63 3.73 18.20
C PRO A 19 -10.79 3.61 17.19
N PRO A 20 -11.94 3.03 17.59
CA PRO A 20 -13.12 3.02 16.74
C PRO A 20 -13.46 4.45 16.32
N VAL A 21 -13.77 4.60 15.03
CA VAL A 21 -14.13 5.85 14.36
C VAL A 21 -15.06 6.69 15.25
N ARG A 22 -14.59 7.86 15.69
CA ARG A 22 -15.45 8.95 16.16
C ARG A 22 -15.36 10.08 15.15
N LEU A 23 -16.51 10.65 14.79
CA LEU A 23 -16.56 11.94 14.09
C LEU A 23 -16.02 12.99 15.07
N SER A 24 -14.75 13.36 14.99
CA SER A 24 -14.20 14.48 15.76
C SER A 24 -14.18 15.74 14.91
N GLY A 25 -14.84 16.78 15.40
CA GLY A 25 -14.83 18.14 14.83
C GLY A 25 -13.57 18.94 15.22
N ASP A 26 -12.44 18.29 15.48
CA ASP A 26 -11.24 18.90 16.09
C ASP A 26 -10.00 18.96 15.18
N GLY A 27 -10.09 18.51 13.92
CA GLY A 27 -8.97 18.55 12.98
C GLY A 27 -7.98 17.39 13.09
N SER A 28 -8.31 16.32 13.81
CA SER A 28 -7.54 15.06 13.78
C SER A 28 -7.70 14.28 12.47
N LEU A 29 -6.66 13.55 12.06
CA LEU A 29 -6.67 12.66 10.89
C LEU A 29 -7.66 11.51 11.12
N ASN A 30 -8.78 11.52 10.39
CA ASN A 30 -9.81 10.50 10.50
C ASN A 30 -9.43 9.25 9.68
N PHE A 31 -8.89 8.25 10.36
CA PHE A 31 -8.77 6.90 9.81
C PHE A 31 -10.10 6.17 9.89
N GLN A 32 -10.61 5.73 8.74
CA GLN A 32 -11.77 4.88 8.64
C GLN A 32 -11.32 3.42 8.53
N GLN A 33 -11.75 2.59 9.48
CA GLN A 33 -11.64 1.13 9.32
C GLN A 33 -12.59 0.68 8.19
N LEU A 34 -12.06 -0.07 7.23
CA LEU A 34 -12.86 -0.61 6.13
C LEU A 34 -13.62 -1.86 6.63
N PRO A 35 -14.91 -2.01 6.31
CA PRO A 35 -15.73 -3.13 6.77
C PRO A 35 -15.46 -4.40 5.93
N MET A 36 -14.25 -4.93 6.04
CA MET A 36 -13.78 -6.12 5.33
C MET A 36 -13.58 -7.27 6.32
N THR A 37 -14.21 -8.42 6.07
CA THR A 37 -14.04 -9.61 6.90
C THR A 37 -12.60 -10.11 6.82
N ASP A 38 -12.08 -10.66 7.91
CA ASP A 38 -10.75 -11.29 7.96
C ASP A 38 -9.59 -10.35 7.55
N ALA A 39 -9.83 -9.03 7.58
CA ALA A 39 -8.88 -8.01 7.20
C ALA A 39 -8.80 -6.91 8.26
N CYS A 40 -7.61 -6.34 8.39
CA CYS A 40 -7.39 -5.15 9.19
C CYS A 40 -6.88 -4.06 8.23
N VAL A 41 -7.81 -3.27 7.70
CA VAL A 41 -7.52 -2.23 6.69
C VAL A 41 -8.14 -0.92 7.14
N SER A 42 -7.34 0.14 7.19
CA SER A 42 -7.79 1.48 7.51
C SER A 42 -7.37 2.47 6.43
N TYR A 43 -8.17 3.52 6.24
CA TYR A 43 -7.98 4.53 5.20
C TYR A 43 -8.13 5.94 5.74
N ALA A 44 -7.20 6.82 5.41
CA ALA A 44 -7.28 8.25 5.66
C ALA A 44 -7.19 9.02 4.34
N PRO A 45 -8.29 9.62 3.84
CA PRO A 45 -8.30 10.32 2.55
C PRO A 45 -7.41 11.57 2.54
N ASN A 46 -7.31 12.30 3.65
CA ASN A 46 -6.58 13.56 3.77
C ASN A 46 -5.34 13.39 4.67
N PHE A 47 -4.57 12.32 4.49
CA PHE A 47 -3.40 12.06 5.33
C PHE A 47 -2.30 13.12 5.16
N LEU A 48 -2.08 13.57 3.94
CA LEU A 48 -1.33 14.78 3.60
C LEU A 48 -2.30 15.90 3.24
N SER A 49 -1.92 17.16 3.49
CA SER A 49 -2.61 18.27 2.86
C SER A 49 -2.38 18.24 1.34
N VAL A 50 -3.23 18.94 0.59
CA VAL A 50 -3.10 19.02 -0.87
C VAL A 50 -1.75 19.62 -1.28
N ASP A 51 -1.28 20.65 -0.58
CA ASP A 51 0.00 21.29 -0.88
C ASP A 51 1.19 20.37 -0.58
N GLU A 52 1.16 19.67 0.56
CA GLU A 52 2.18 18.68 0.92
C GLU A 52 2.24 17.55 -0.11
N ALA A 53 1.08 17.08 -0.56
CA ALA A 53 0.96 16.00 -1.53
C ALA A 53 1.41 16.44 -2.93
N ASN A 54 1.14 17.69 -3.34
CA ASN A 54 1.61 18.26 -4.60
C ASN A 54 3.14 18.38 -4.62
N ILE A 55 3.73 18.96 -3.56
CA ILE A 55 5.20 19.08 -3.44
C ILE A 55 5.85 17.70 -3.48
N ALA A 56 5.34 16.74 -2.70
CA ALA A 56 5.85 15.38 -2.70
C ALA A 56 5.71 14.70 -4.07
N PHE A 57 4.59 14.93 -4.77
CA PHE A 57 4.40 14.36 -6.10
C PHE A 57 5.41 14.89 -7.11
N GLU A 58 5.58 16.21 -7.20
CA GLU A 58 6.51 16.85 -8.13
C GLU A 58 7.95 16.41 -7.86
N GLU A 59 8.38 16.46 -6.60
CA GLU A 59 9.72 16.09 -6.19
C GLU A 59 10.03 14.62 -6.50
N LEU A 60 9.17 13.69 -6.08
CA LEU A 60 9.41 12.26 -6.27
C LEU A 60 9.28 11.83 -7.74
N ALA A 61 8.39 12.46 -8.50
CA ALA A 61 8.27 12.20 -9.93
C ALA A 61 9.57 12.56 -10.66
N ALA A 62 10.23 13.66 -10.27
CA ALA A 62 11.46 14.13 -10.89
C ALA A 62 12.73 13.43 -10.41
N THR A 63 12.77 12.97 -9.15
CA THR A 63 14.03 12.57 -8.49
C THR A 63 14.19 11.08 -8.25
N LEU A 64 13.10 10.28 -8.21
CA LEU A 64 13.24 8.85 -8.01
C LEU A 64 13.81 8.16 -9.26
N GLU A 65 14.65 7.15 -9.04
CA GLU A 65 15.30 6.35 -10.09
C GLU A 65 14.32 5.34 -10.70
N TRP A 66 13.35 5.86 -11.46
CA TRP A 66 12.28 5.08 -12.07
C TRP A 66 12.81 4.12 -13.14
N ARG A 67 12.55 2.83 -12.97
CA ARG A 67 12.85 1.79 -13.97
C ARG A 67 11.60 1.02 -14.40
N GLN A 68 11.66 0.43 -15.59
CA GLN A 68 10.62 -0.47 -16.09
C GLN A 68 11.19 -1.87 -16.29
N ASP A 69 11.03 -2.72 -15.30
CA ASP A 69 11.52 -4.09 -15.35
C ASP A 69 10.63 -4.98 -16.23
N ASN A 70 11.12 -6.19 -16.52
CA ASN A 70 10.39 -7.19 -17.29
C ASN A 70 10.01 -8.36 -16.38
N ILE A 71 8.80 -8.88 -16.57
CA ILE A 71 8.29 -10.11 -15.96
C ILE A 71 8.10 -11.17 -17.04
N VAL A 72 8.15 -12.45 -16.64
CA VAL A 72 7.77 -13.56 -17.52
C VAL A 72 6.32 -13.91 -17.24
N LEU A 73 5.44 -13.71 -18.24
CA LEU A 73 4.05 -14.16 -18.19
C LEU A 73 3.81 -15.15 -19.33
N PHE A 74 3.32 -16.35 -18.98
CA PHE A 74 3.07 -17.43 -19.96
C PHE A 74 4.27 -17.71 -20.89
N GLY A 75 5.48 -17.73 -20.30
CA GLY A 75 6.73 -17.97 -21.04
C GLY A 75 7.23 -16.78 -21.88
N LYS A 76 6.52 -15.63 -21.89
CA LYS A 76 6.92 -14.43 -22.63
C LYS A 76 7.42 -13.35 -21.70
N LYS A 77 8.55 -12.74 -22.04
CA LYS A 77 9.09 -11.55 -21.35
C LYS A 77 8.26 -10.33 -21.75
N VAL A 78 7.59 -9.72 -20.78
CA VAL A 78 6.76 -8.53 -20.97
C VAL A 78 7.16 -7.44 -19.98
N LYS A 79 7.08 -6.17 -20.41
CA LYS A 79 7.34 -5.04 -19.51
C LYS A 79 6.27 -4.97 -18.43
N ILE A 80 6.68 -4.73 -17.19
CA ILE A 80 5.77 -4.42 -16.10
C ILE A 80 4.98 -3.15 -16.49
N PRO A 81 3.64 -3.13 -16.39
CA PRO A 81 2.83 -2.00 -16.82
C PRO A 81 2.78 -0.90 -15.76
N ARG A 82 3.96 -0.39 -15.37
CA ARG A 82 4.23 0.75 -14.47
C ARG A 82 5.74 0.92 -14.36
N LEU A 83 6.20 2.09 -13.91
CA LEU A 83 7.58 2.26 -13.46
C LEU A 83 7.67 1.96 -11.97
N GLN A 84 8.84 1.52 -11.52
CA GLN A 84 9.10 1.21 -10.12
C GLN A 84 10.45 1.77 -9.71
N ALA A 85 10.58 2.13 -8.44
CA ALA A 85 11.85 2.47 -7.81
C ALA A 85 11.83 1.92 -6.38
N TRP A 86 12.95 1.38 -5.92
CA TRP A 86 13.01 0.72 -4.62
C TRP A 86 14.09 1.34 -3.75
N TYR A 87 13.67 1.81 -2.59
CA TYR A 87 14.50 2.52 -1.61
C TYR A 87 14.35 1.88 -0.23
N GLY A 88 15.38 1.97 0.60
CA GLY A 88 15.37 1.30 1.89
C GLY A 88 16.69 1.44 2.65
N ASP A 89 16.70 0.87 3.84
CA ASP A 89 17.90 0.74 4.64
C ASP A 89 18.91 -0.16 3.92
N SER A 90 20.21 0.03 4.18
CA SER A 90 21.28 -0.72 3.50
C SER A 90 21.19 -2.24 3.69
N ASN A 91 20.48 -2.68 4.73
CA ASN A 91 20.27 -4.06 5.11
C ASN A 91 18.93 -4.64 4.58
N ALA A 92 18.06 -3.82 3.97
CA ALA A 92 16.86 -4.28 3.28
C ALA A 92 17.25 -4.84 1.89
N SER A 93 17.52 -6.14 1.82
CA SER A 93 17.82 -6.85 0.57
C SER A 93 16.65 -7.75 0.17
N TYR A 94 16.35 -7.83 -1.13
CA TYR A 94 15.27 -8.64 -1.68
C TYR A 94 15.82 -9.48 -2.82
N MET A 95 15.42 -10.74 -2.88
CA MET A 95 15.77 -11.65 -3.97
C MET A 95 14.72 -11.60 -5.07
N TYR A 96 15.02 -10.93 -6.18
CA TYR A 96 14.16 -10.98 -7.37
C TYR A 96 14.79 -11.83 -8.47
N SER A 97 14.14 -12.93 -8.84
CA SER A 97 14.62 -13.83 -9.91
C SER A 97 16.07 -14.32 -9.74
N GLY A 98 16.52 -14.55 -8.49
CA GLY A 98 17.87 -15.03 -8.18
C GLY A 98 18.96 -13.95 -8.14
N LEU A 99 18.62 -12.68 -8.36
CA LEU A 99 19.55 -11.56 -8.20
C LEU A 99 19.27 -10.83 -6.89
N LEU A 100 20.32 -10.60 -6.09
CA LEU A 100 20.27 -9.72 -4.93
C LEU A 100 20.05 -8.30 -5.46
N MET A 101 18.84 -7.77 -5.26
CA MET A 101 18.60 -6.36 -5.48
C MET A 101 18.91 -5.65 -4.16
N GLN A 102 19.72 -4.59 -4.24
CA GLN A 102 19.96 -3.71 -3.11
C GLN A 102 19.04 -2.49 -3.25
N ALA A 103 18.35 -2.14 -2.16
CA ALA A 103 17.54 -0.94 -2.14
C ALA A 103 18.43 0.30 -2.28
N MET A 104 17.96 1.31 -3.01
CA MET A 104 18.62 2.61 -3.06
C MET A 104 18.53 3.30 -1.68
N PRO A 105 19.53 4.10 -1.30
CA PRO A 105 19.48 4.83 -0.02
C PRO A 105 18.34 5.84 -0.02
N TRP A 106 17.66 5.97 1.11
CA TRP A 106 16.58 6.94 1.31
C TRP A 106 16.95 8.36 0.83
N THR A 107 16.06 8.98 0.07
CA THR A 107 16.05 10.43 -0.17
C THR A 107 15.41 11.15 1.01
N GLU A 108 15.71 12.43 1.22
CA GLU A 108 15.10 13.24 2.30
C GLU A 108 13.56 13.25 2.26
N SER A 109 12.96 13.40 1.08
CA SER A 109 11.49 13.41 0.94
C SER A 109 10.86 12.06 1.25
N LEU A 110 11.45 10.95 0.79
CA LEU A 110 11.00 9.61 1.20
C LEU A 110 11.14 9.38 2.71
N ASP A 111 12.23 9.81 3.33
CA ASP A 111 12.45 9.64 4.78
C ASP A 111 11.45 10.45 5.62
N ARG A 112 11.13 11.67 5.18
CA ARG A 112 10.06 12.49 5.78
C ARG A 112 8.70 11.81 5.70
N LEU A 113 8.34 11.25 4.55
CA LEU A 113 7.07 10.54 4.34
C LEU A 113 7.03 9.22 5.13
N LYS A 114 8.15 8.49 5.20
CA LYS A 114 8.35 7.31 6.02
C LYS A 114 8.05 7.63 7.49
N SER A 115 8.72 8.64 8.05
CA SER A 115 8.54 9.07 9.44
C SER A 115 7.08 9.41 9.77
N ARG A 116 6.34 10.04 8.86
CA ARG A 116 4.90 10.29 9.04
C ARG A 116 4.09 8.99 9.07
N CYS A 117 4.37 8.07 8.16
CA CYS A 117 3.70 6.76 8.13
C CYS A 117 4.01 5.95 9.39
N GLU A 118 5.26 5.96 9.86
CA GLU A 118 5.69 5.26 11.07
C GLU A 118 4.98 5.80 12.32
N LYS A 119 4.95 7.13 12.47
CA LYS A 119 4.21 7.79 13.56
C LYS A 119 2.73 7.41 13.54
N GLN A 120 2.12 7.38 12.35
CA GLN A 120 0.70 7.06 12.20
C GLN A 120 0.41 5.58 12.48
N CYS A 121 1.28 4.67 12.04
CA CYS A 121 1.07 3.23 12.20
C CYS A 121 1.56 2.69 13.54
N ASN A 122 2.35 3.49 14.29
CA ASN A 122 3.12 3.04 15.44
C ASN A 122 3.96 1.77 15.11
N LYS A 123 4.61 1.80 13.94
CA LYS A 123 5.45 0.72 13.38
C LYS A 123 6.63 1.34 12.64
N GLN A 124 7.72 0.61 12.53
CA GLN A 124 8.87 1.00 11.72
C GLN A 124 8.74 0.47 10.30
N PHE A 125 9.36 1.17 9.35
CA PHE A 125 9.51 0.74 7.96
C PHE A 125 10.97 0.92 7.53
N ASN A 126 11.55 -0.10 6.90
CA ASN A 126 12.92 -0.07 6.41
C ASN A 126 13.00 -0.17 4.87
N SER A 127 11.85 -0.18 4.20
CA SER A 127 11.76 -0.38 2.76
C SER A 127 10.53 0.34 2.18
N VAL A 128 10.68 0.94 1.00
CA VAL A 128 9.58 1.51 0.21
C VAL A 128 9.69 1.10 -1.25
N LEU A 129 8.64 0.46 -1.77
CA LEU A 129 8.48 0.26 -3.21
C LEU A 129 7.62 1.38 -3.78
N ALA A 130 8.26 2.31 -4.48
CA ALA A 130 7.59 3.34 -5.25
C ALA A 130 7.09 2.76 -6.58
N ASN A 131 5.84 3.06 -6.93
CA ASN A 131 5.24 2.67 -8.21
C ASN A 131 4.65 3.91 -8.90
N LEU A 132 5.14 4.23 -10.09
CA LEU A 132 4.60 5.29 -10.94
C LEU A 132 3.76 4.68 -12.05
N TYR A 133 2.45 4.93 -11.99
CA TYR A 133 1.48 4.63 -13.03
C TYR A 133 1.35 5.86 -13.91
N ARG A 134 1.88 5.82 -15.12
CA ARG A 134 1.96 6.97 -16.02
C ARG A 134 0.59 7.49 -16.44
N ASN A 135 -0.37 6.56 -16.57
CA ASN A 135 -1.78 6.83 -16.85
C ASN A 135 -2.61 5.57 -16.52
N GLY A 136 -3.86 5.55 -16.97
CA GLY A 136 -4.79 4.44 -16.78
C GLY A 136 -4.43 3.14 -17.52
N ALA A 137 -3.50 3.15 -18.48
CA ALA A 137 -3.02 1.92 -19.13
C ALA A 137 -2.03 1.12 -18.26
N ASP A 138 -1.42 1.77 -17.27
CA ASP A 138 -0.59 1.13 -16.25
C ASP A 138 -1.48 0.50 -15.15
N SER A 139 -1.05 -0.64 -14.63
CA SER A 139 -1.85 -1.51 -13.75
C SER A 139 -1.02 -2.37 -12.82
N MET A 140 -1.69 -2.99 -11.85
CA MET A 140 -1.15 -4.02 -10.98
C MET A 140 -2.15 -5.18 -10.92
N GLY A 141 -1.70 -6.40 -11.23
CA GLY A 141 -2.54 -7.59 -11.14
C GLY A 141 -2.98 -7.86 -9.70
N MET A 142 -3.98 -8.72 -9.53
CA MET A 142 -4.38 -9.17 -8.20
C MET A 142 -3.25 -9.97 -7.56
N HIS A 143 -2.74 -9.52 -6.42
CA HIS A 143 -1.65 -10.14 -5.65
C HIS A 143 -1.89 -9.93 -4.15
N ALA A 144 -1.11 -10.58 -3.31
CA ALA A 144 -0.97 -10.22 -1.91
C ALA A 144 0.51 -9.95 -1.65
N ASP A 145 0.80 -9.11 -0.66
CA ASP A 145 2.17 -8.89 -0.19
C ASP A 145 2.46 -9.96 0.87
N ASP A 146 2.65 -11.21 0.42
CA ASP A 146 2.86 -12.41 1.24
C ASP A 146 4.25 -13.02 1.08
N GLU A 147 5.23 -12.21 0.67
CA GLU A 147 6.63 -12.60 0.62
C GLU A 147 7.16 -12.97 2.02
N PRO A 148 7.91 -14.09 2.18
CA PRO A 148 8.37 -14.56 3.49
C PRO A 148 9.14 -13.53 4.31
N GLU A 149 9.98 -12.72 3.66
CA GLU A 149 10.75 -11.64 4.24
C GLU A 149 9.90 -10.51 4.85
N LEU A 150 8.59 -10.46 4.60
CA LEU A 150 7.68 -9.50 5.25
C LEU A 150 7.10 -10.03 6.57
N GLY A 151 7.38 -11.30 6.91
CA GLY A 151 6.79 -11.97 8.06
C GLY A 151 5.32 -12.37 7.83
N THR A 152 4.67 -12.88 8.88
CA THR A 152 3.34 -13.52 8.75
C THR A 152 2.17 -12.53 8.75
N LYS A 153 2.34 -11.36 9.37
CA LYS A 153 1.30 -10.32 9.48
C LYS A 153 1.91 -8.93 9.27
N PRO A 154 2.43 -8.64 8.06
CA PRO A 154 3.09 -7.37 7.81
C PRO A 154 2.13 -6.20 7.99
N THR A 155 2.64 -5.10 8.56
CA THR A 155 2.01 -3.79 8.44
C THR A 155 2.53 -3.12 7.18
N ILE A 156 1.63 -2.63 6.35
CA ILE A 156 1.93 -2.01 5.06
C ILE A 156 1.24 -0.65 5.01
N ALA A 157 2.02 0.40 4.83
CA ALA A 157 1.52 1.76 4.63
C ALA A 157 1.60 2.14 3.14
N SER A 158 0.45 2.38 2.51
CA SER A 158 0.32 2.68 1.08
C SER A 158 -0.14 4.12 0.90
N LEU A 159 0.81 5.02 0.65
CA LEU A 159 0.57 6.45 0.41
C LEU A 159 0.39 6.72 -1.09
N THR A 160 -0.69 7.42 -1.45
CA THR A 160 -1.04 7.74 -2.85
C THR A 160 -0.82 9.22 -3.16
N LEU A 161 -0.17 9.51 -4.29
CA LEU A 161 0.06 10.86 -4.82
C LEU A 161 -0.36 10.93 -6.30
N GLY A 162 -0.83 12.08 -6.77
CA GLY A 162 -1.37 12.26 -8.12
C GLY A 162 -2.76 11.65 -8.32
N ALA A 163 -3.00 11.09 -9.51
CA ALA A 163 -4.33 10.71 -9.96
C ALA A 163 -5.01 9.62 -9.09
N ALA A 164 -6.27 9.86 -8.75
CA ALA A 164 -7.09 8.90 -8.03
C ALA A 164 -7.38 7.64 -8.86
N ARG A 165 -7.34 6.47 -8.21
CA ARG A 165 -7.58 5.18 -8.88
C ARG A 165 -8.36 4.21 -7.98
N ASN A 166 -9.21 3.41 -8.62
CA ASN A 166 -9.93 2.34 -7.93
C ASN A 166 -8.98 1.19 -7.58
N PHE A 167 -8.78 0.99 -6.28
CA PHE A 167 -8.04 -0.12 -5.69
C PHE A 167 -9.01 -1.21 -5.28
N ILE A 168 -8.75 -2.43 -5.72
CA ILE A 168 -9.70 -3.53 -5.65
C ILE A 168 -9.13 -4.59 -4.73
N PHE A 169 -9.92 -5.03 -3.76
CA PHE A 169 -9.66 -6.20 -2.94
C PHE A 169 -10.53 -7.36 -3.38
N LYS A 170 -10.00 -8.58 -3.31
CA LYS A 170 -10.73 -9.82 -3.54
C LYS A 170 -10.31 -10.86 -2.50
N HIS A 171 -11.27 -11.36 -1.74
CA HIS A 171 -11.04 -12.39 -0.74
C HIS A 171 -10.63 -13.71 -1.42
N LYS A 172 -9.57 -14.36 -0.94
CA LYS A 172 -8.98 -15.57 -1.53
C LYS A 172 -9.93 -16.77 -1.43
N LEU A 173 -10.67 -16.90 -0.32
CA LEU A 173 -11.63 -18.00 -0.09
C LEU A 173 -13.04 -17.72 -0.67
N ASN A 174 -13.82 -16.84 -0.03
CA ASN A 174 -15.22 -16.58 -0.38
C ASN A 174 -15.44 -15.69 -1.61
N LYS A 175 -14.36 -15.18 -2.23
CA LYS A 175 -14.36 -14.33 -3.44
C LYS A 175 -15.09 -12.99 -3.30
N GLN A 176 -15.44 -12.57 -2.08
CA GLN A 176 -15.97 -11.23 -1.80
C GLN A 176 -15.02 -10.16 -2.38
N LYS A 177 -15.60 -9.08 -2.88
CA LYS A 177 -14.85 -7.94 -3.40
C LYS A 177 -15.13 -6.71 -2.55
N TYR A 178 -14.10 -5.91 -2.36
CA TYR A 178 -14.21 -4.55 -1.84
C TYR A 178 -13.47 -3.62 -2.79
N SER A 179 -13.88 -2.37 -2.91
CA SER A 179 -13.22 -1.40 -3.79
C SER A 179 -13.25 -0.03 -3.14
N LEU A 180 -12.14 0.67 -3.26
CA LEU A 180 -11.93 2.00 -2.70
C LEU A 180 -11.17 2.84 -3.72
N VAL A 181 -11.59 4.08 -3.90
CA VAL A 181 -10.80 5.06 -4.66
C VAL A 181 -9.73 5.60 -3.73
N LEU A 182 -8.46 5.36 -4.07
CA LEU A 182 -7.33 5.94 -3.35
C LEU A 182 -7.03 7.31 -3.96
N GLU A 183 -7.19 8.35 -3.16
CA GLU A 183 -7.13 9.75 -3.57
C GLU A 183 -5.75 10.36 -3.36
N HIS A 184 -5.54 11.55 -3.90
CA HIS A 184 -4.29 12.30 -3.74
C HIS A 184 -4.05 12.63 -2.26
N GLY A 185 -2.86 12.31 -1.75
CA GLY A 185 -2.50 12.56 -0.35
C GLY A 185 -3.08 11.54 0.63
N SER A 186 -3.75 10.50 0.15
CA SER A 186 -4.38 9.50 1.02
C SER A 186 -3.43 8.41 1.48
N LEU A 187 -3.67 7.89 2.69
CA LEU A 187 -2.94 6.75 3.27
C LEU A 187 -3.90 5.58 3.49
N LEU A 188 -3.56 4.43 2.91
CA LEU A 188 -4.20 3.14 3.18
C LEU A 188 -3.23 2.28 3.99
N VAL A 189 -3.66 1.78 5.15
CA VAL A 189 -2.87 0.86 5.97
C VAL A 189 -3.49 -0.53 5.90
N MET A 190 -2.69 -1.54 5.58
CA MET A 190 -3.09 -2.94 5.57
C MET A 190 -2.24 -3.70 6.60
N GLN A 191 -2.87 -4.44 7.50
CA GLN A 191 -2.17 -5.17 8.56
C GLN A 191 -2.91 -6.45 8.97
N GLY A 192 -2.39 -7.14 9.98
CA GLY A 192 -2.99 -8.38 10.51
C GLY A 192 -3.08 -9.46 9.44
N ASN A 193 -4.24 -10.11 9.33
CA ASN A 193 -4.42 -11.22 8.38
C ASN A 193 -4.78 -10.77 6.95
N THR A 194 -4.68 -9.46 6.64
CA THR A 194 -5.13 -8.92 5.34
C THR A 194 -4.44 -9.63 4.17
N GLN A 195 -3.10 -9.75 4.20
CA GLN A 195 -2.36 -10.39 3.09
C GLN A 195 -2.60 -11.90 3.03
N GLN A 196 -2.99 -12.53 4.15
CA GLN A 196 -3.36 -13.94 4.20
C GLN A 196 -4.68 -14.20 3.47
N TYR A 197 -5.72 -13.39 3.73
CA TYR A 197 -7.08 -13.66 3.23
C TYR A 197 -7.48 -12.87 1.99
N TRP A 198 -6.80 -11.76 1.68
CA TRP A 198 -7.17 -10.88 0.58
C TRP A 198 -6.04 -10.74 -0.42
N GLN A 199 -6.42 -10.70 -1.69
CA GLN A 199 -5.60 -10.14 -2.75
C GLN A 199 -6.08 -8.73 -3.04
N HIS A 200 -5.17 -7.89 -3.54
CA HIS A 200 -5.47 -6.55 -3.98
C HIS A 200 -4.81 -6.23 -5.33
N GLY A 201 -5.32 -5.22 -6.02
CA GLY A 201 -4.81 -4.84 -7.34
C GLY A 201 -5.46 -3.58 -7.88
N MET A 202 -5.02 -3.18 -9.07
CA MET A 202 -5.50 -1.98 -9.74
C MET A 202 -5.59 -2.21 -11.25
N ASN A 203 -6.81 -2.22 -11.76
CA ASN A 203 -7.10 -2.50 -13.16
C ASN A 203 -6.76 -1.31 -14.07
N LYS A 204 -6.54 -1.62 -15.35
CA LYS A 204 -6.43 -0.61 -16.42
C LYS A 204 -7.76 0.13 -16.60
N THR A 205 -7.69 1.40 -17.00
CA THR A 205 -8.83 2.25 -17.30
C THR A 205 -8.49 3.25 -18.40
N LYS A 206 -9.45 3.62 -19.24
CA LYS A 206 -9.29 4.69 -20.24
C LYS A 206 -9.65 6.08 -19.68
N ARG A 207 -10.16 6.16 -18.45
CA ARG A 207 -10.70 7.41 -17.86
C ARG A 207 -9.64 8.25 -17.14
N VAL A 208 -8.44 7.71 -16.92
CA VAL A 208 -7.37 8.38 -16.17
C VAL A 208 -6.19 8.59 -17.10
N ASN A 209 -5.84 9.86 -17.33
CA ASN A 209 -4.73 10.24 -18.20
C ASN A 209 -3.55 10.86 -17.43
N ASN A 210 -3.76 11.18 -16.15
CA ASN A 210 -2.74 11.78 -15.30
C ASN A 210 -1.95 10.71 -14.53
N PRO A 211 -0.68 11.00 -14.19
CA PRO A 211 0.16 10.07 -13.45
C PRO A 211 -0.27 9.90 -11.99
N ARG A 212 0.04 8.75 -11.42
CA ARG A 212 -0.15 8.40 -10.01
C ARG A 212 1.13 7.77 -9.47
N ILE A 213 1.63 8.27 -8.35
CA ILE A 213 2.68 7.63 -7.56
C ILE A 213 2.02 6.91 -6.38
N ASN A 214 2.49 5.70 -6.10
CA ASN A 214 2.15 4.94 -4.90
C ASN A 214 3.41 4.53 -4.18
N LEU A 215 3.54 4.93 -2.92
CA LEU A 215 4.64 4.53 -2.04
C LEU A 215 4.13 3.43 -1.12
N THR A 216 4.65 2.22 -1.25
CA THR A 216 4.31 1.10 -0.37
C THR A 216 5.45 0.85 0.61
N PHE A 217 5.29 1.37 1.83
CA PHE A 217 6.25 1.20 2.93
C PHE A 217 6.02 -0.14 3.64
N ARG A 218 7.11 -0.86 3.92
CA ARG A 218 7.12 -2.17 4.55
C ARG A 218 8.33 -2.31 5.48
N TYR A 219 8.26 -3.30 6.36
CA TYR A 219 9.41 -3.78 7.10
C TYR A 219 9.83 -5.14 6.53
N VAL A 220 11.09 -5.24 6.10
CA VAL A 220 11.70 -6.43 5.52
C VAL A 220 12.63 -7.04 6.58
N TYR A 221 12.34 -8.28 6.98
CA TYR A 221 13.16 -9.10 7.85
C TYR A 221 14.28 -9.79 7.06
N GLN A 222 15.40 -10.07 7.74
CA GLN A 222 16.53 -10.82 7.20
C GLN A 222 16.47 -12.29 7.59
#